data_AF-A0A0C1N1E0-F1
#
_entry.id   AF-A0A0C1N1E0-F1
#
_cell.length_a   1.000
_cell.length_b   1.000
_cell.length_c   1.000
_cell.angle_alpha   90.00
_cell.angle_beta   90.00
_cell.angle_gamma   90.00
#
_symmetry.space_group_name_H-M   'P 1'
#
loop_
_entity.id
_entity.type
_entity.pdbx_description
1 polymer ?
#
loop_
_entity_poly.entity_id
_entity_poly.type
_entity_poly.pdbx_seq_one_letter_code
_entity_poly.pdbx_strand_id
1 'polypeptide(L)' 'MRCKIQLIFETEEEVITEEIACFHRIDDISPASLGLSLKEAKLITSGVQKSMISHQIKRYIAAEKICSCCNKKLSLKGY' A
#
# COMPACT_ATOMS: atom_id res chain seq x y z
N MET A 1 -22.00 -11.27 -2.70
CA MET A 1 -20.60 -11.70 -2.90
C MET A 1 -19.64 -10.89 -2.02
N ARG A 2 -18.71 -11.54 -1.31
CA ARG A 2 -17.60 -10.86 -0.60
C ARG A 2 -16.37 -10.81 -1.49
N CYS A 3 -15.77 -9.64 -1.64
CA CYS A 3 -14.52 -9.44 -2.37
C CYS A 3 -13.43 -8.97 -1.40
N LYS A 4 -12.26 -9.59 -1.46
CA LYS A 4 -11.06 -9.22 -0.72
C LYS A 4 -9.94 -8.98 -1.71
N ILE A 5 -9.19 -7.90 -1.53
CA ILE A 5 -8.03 -7.56 -2.36
C ILE A 5 -6.78 -7.53 -1.48
N GLN A 6 -5.76 -8.25 -1.95
CA GLN A 6 -4.44 -8.27 -1.35
C GLN A 6 -3.44 -7.63 -2.30
N LEU A 7 -2.51 -6.88 -1.72
CA LEU A 7 -1.34 -6.34 -2.40
C LEU A 7 -0.13 -7.14 -1.95
N ILE A 8 0.66 -7.59 -2.92
CA ILE A 8 1.86 -8.39 -2.69
C ILE A 8 3.07 -7.55 -3.10
N PHE A 9 4.02 -7.40 -2.18
CA PHE A 9 5.34 -6.85 -2.45
C PHE A 9 6.34 -8.00 -2.47
N GLU A 10 7.07 -8.13 -3.56
CA GLU A 10 8.10 -9.15 -3.74
C GLU A 10 9.45 -8.49 -3.90
N THR A 11 10.41 -8.96 -3.12
CA THR A 11 11.84 -8.67 -3.26
C THR A 11 12.59 -9.99 -3.45
N GLU A 12 13.89 -9.93 -3.70
CA GLU A 12 14.72 -11.14 -3.79
C GLU A 12 14.75 -11.94 -2.46
N GLU A 13 14.44 -11.29 -1.34
CA GLU A 13 14.62 -11.84 0.01
C GLU A 13 13.28 -12.16 0.71
N GLU A 14 12.21 -11.43 0.38
CA GLU A 14 10.93 -11.53 1.08
C GLU A 14 9.71 -11.29 0.19
N VAL A 15 8.62 -11.95 0.55
CA VAL A 15 7.28 -11.71 0.01
C VAL A 15 6.38 -11.22 1.12
N ILE A 16 5.89 -9.98 1.00
CA ILE A 16 4.97 -9.35 1.97
C ILE A 16 3.59 -9.29 1.33
N THR A 17 2.58 -9.83 2.01
CA THR A 17 1.18 -9.76 1.58
C THR A 17 0.36 -8.93 2.55
N GLU A 18 -0.32 -7.90 2.04
CA GLU A 18 -1.20 -7.03 2.83
C GLU A 18 -2.63 -7.02 2.28
N GLU A 19 -3.64 -7.11 3.15
CA GLU A 19 -5.02 -6.87 2.77
C GLU A 19 -5.27 -5.35 2.67
N ILE A 20 -5.62 -4.87 1.47
CA ILE A 20 -5.79 -3.44 1.19
C ILE A 20 -7.26 -3.01 1.08
N ALA A 21 -8.17 -3.96 0.82
CA ALA A 21 -9.59 -3.70 0.75
C ALA A 21 -10.42 -4.97 0.96
N CYS A 22 -11.57 -4.81 1.61
CA CYS A 22 -12.61 -5.84 1.70
C CYS A 22 -13.98 -5.16 1.58
N PHE A 23 -14.83 -5.67 0.70
CA PHE A 23 -16.19 -5.15 0.50
C PHE A 23 -17.17 -6.25 0.12
N HIS A 24 -18.46 -5.98 0.35
CA HIS A 24 -19.55 -6.91 0.08
C HIS A 24 -20.50 -6.29 -0.95
N ARG A 25 -20.92 -7.10 -1.91
CA ARG A 25 -22.02 -6.79 -2.83
C ARG A 25 -23.23 -7.63 -2.45
N ILE A 26 -24.36 -6.96 -2.29
CA ILE A 26 -25.65 -7.57 -1.96
C ILE A 26 -26.56 -7.56 -3.21
N ASP A 27 -26.32 -6.63 -4.14
CA ASP A 27 -27.20 -6.34 -5.26
C ASP A 27 -27.09 -7.38 -6.39
N ASP A 28 -28.21 -7.59 -7.08
CA ASP A 28 -28.27 -8.35 -8.33
C ASP A 28 -27.39 -7.69 -9.40
N ILE A 29 -26.71 -8.52 -10.19
CA ILE A 29 -25.83 -8.04 -11.26
C ILE A 29 -26.71 -7.43 -12.35
N SER A 30 -26.51 -6.14 -12.61
CA SER A 30 -27.12 -5.38 -13.69
C SER A 30 -26.01 -4.73 -14.53
N PRO A 31 -26.29 -4.32 -15.78
CA PRO A 31 -25.31 -3.59 -16.59
C PRO A 31 -24.71 -2.36 -15.87
N ALA A 32 -25.48 -1.70 -15.01
CA ALA A 32 -25.03 -0.54 -14.23
C ALA A 32 -24.15 -0.89 -13.02
N SER A 33 -24.19 -2.13 -12.53
CA SER A 33 -23.37 -2.62 -11.41
C SER A 33 -22.19 -3.49 -11.83
N LEU A 34 -21.96 -3.62 -13.15
CA LEU A 34 -20.77 -4.27 -13.71
C LEU A 34 -19.49 -3.49 -13.40
N GLY A 35 -18.41 -4.22 -13.13
CA GLY A 35 -17.13 -3.62 -12.74
C GLY A 35 -17.16 -3.03 -11.33
N LEU A 36 -16.17 -2.21 -10.98
CA LEU A 36 -16.09 -1.54 -9.68
C LEU A 36 -17.00 -0.30 -9.65
N SER A 37 -17.76 -0.12 -8.56
CA SER A 37 -18.36 1.17 -8.26
C SER A 37 -17.27 2.20 -7.94
N LEU A 38 -17.60 3.48 -8.09
CA LEU A 38 -16.68 4.56 -7.73
C LEU A 38 -16.23 4.47 -6.25
N LYS A 39 -17.11 4.01 -5.37
CA LYS A 39 -16.81 3.82 -3.94
C LYS A 39 -15.77 2.72 -3.73
N GLU A 40 -15.93 1.58 -4.39
CA GLU A 40 -14.98 0.47 -4.31
C GLU A 40 -13.64 0.82 -4.95
N ALA A 41 -13.65 1.48 -6.12
CA ALA A 41 -12.42 1.93 -6.76
C ALA A 41 -11.62 2.89 -5.87
N LYS A 42 -12.28 3.86 -5.22
CA LYS A 42 -11.62 4.76 -4.26
C LYS A 42 -11.08 4.03 -3.04
N LEU A 43 -11.82 3.06 -2.51
CA LEU A 43 -11.38 2.23 -1.39
C LEU A 43 -10.09 1.48 -1.75
N ILE A 44 -10.07 0.81 -2.90
CA ILE A 44 -8.92 0.03 -3.37
C ILE A 44 -7.71 0.94 -3.59
N THR A 45 -7.88 2.03 -4.34
CA THR A 45 -6.78 2.96 -4.64
C THR A 45 -6.20 3.57 -3.36
N SER A 46 -7.04 3.95 -2.39
CA SER A 46 -6.58 4.45 -1.09
C SER A 46 -5.75 3.39 -0.34
N GLY A 47 -6.20 2.14 -0.33
CA GLY A 47 -5.49 1.02 0.28
C GLY A 47 -4.11 0.78 -0.36
N VAL A 48 -4.05 0.74 -1.70
CA VAL A 48 -2.78 0.64 -2.45
C VAL A 48 -1.83 1.76 -2.09
N GLN A 49 -2.30 3.02 -2.15
CA GLN A 49 -1.45 4.19 -1.89
C GLN A 49 -0.90 4.18 -0.46
N LYS A 50 -1.75 3.91 0.53
CA LYS A 50 -1.32 3.84 1.94
C LYS A 50 -0.23 2.79 2.15
N SER A 51 -0.44 1.58 1.62
CA SER A 51 0.52 0.47 1.75
C SER A 51 1.82 0.77 1.02
N MET A 52 1.75 1.24 -0.23
CA MET A 52 2.90 1.59 -1.06
C MET A 52 3.77 2.68 -0.41
N ILE A 53 3.14 3.80 0.01
CA ILE A 53 3.85 4.92 0.63
C ILE A 53 4.52 4.46 1.93
N SER A 54 3.87 3.61 2.73
CA SER A 54 4.46 3.09 3.97
C SER A 54 5.75 2.31 3.70
N HIS A 55 5.80 1.47 2.67
CA HIS A 55 7.00 0.75 2.26
C HIS A 55 8.08 1.68 1.70
N GLN A 56 7.68 2.63 0.85
CA GLN A 56 8.60 3.60 0.26
C GLN A 56 9.27 4.47 1.32
N ILE A 57 8.52 4.98 2.30
CA ILE A 57 9.07 5.77 3.41
C ILE A 57 10.06 4.95 4.24
N LYS A 58 9.72 3.70 4.59
CA LYS A 58 10.63 2.83 5.34
C LYS A 58 11.95 2.61 4.59
N ARG A 59 11.88 2.31 3.29
CA ARG A 59 13.06 2.11 2.43
C ARG A 59 13.89 3.40 2.31
N TYR A 60 13.23 4.53 2.07
CA TYR A 60 13.88 5.82 1.95
C TYR A 60 14.61 6.20 3.25
N ILE A 61 13.93 6.13 4.39
CA ILE A 61 14.54 6.42 5.70
C ILE A 61 15.70 5.46 6.00
N ALA A 62 15.61 4.19 5.60
CA ALA A 62 16.71 3.25 5.79
C ALA A 62 17.96 3.65 4.97
N ALA A 63 17.76 4.12 3.73
CA ALA A 63 18.85 4.59 2.86
C ALA A 63 19.46 5.92 3.34
N GLU A 64 18.63 6.86 3.79
CA GLU A 64 19.05 8.23 4.18
C GLU A 64 19.62 8.34 5.61
N LYS A 65 19.91 7.22 6.28
CA LYS A 65 20.49 7.23 7.65
C LYS A 65 21.95 7.64 7.71
N ILE A 66 22.63 7.80 6.57
CA ILE A 66 24.06 8.04 6.48
C ILE A 66 24.31 9.33 5.69
N CYS A 67 25.14 10.22 6.24
CA CYS A 67 25.54 11.44 5.56
C CYS A 67 26.39 11.12 4.33
N SER A 68 25.95 11.55 3.15
CA SER A 68 26.70 11.36 1.89
C SER A 68 28.07 12.06 1.87
N CYS A 69 28.28 13.10 2.70
CA CYS A 69 29.53 13.86 2.74
C CYS A 69 30.58 13.30 3.71
N CYS A 70 30.15 12.70 4.83
CA CYS A 70 31.09 12.27 5.90
C CYS A 70 30.83 10.85 6.43
N ASN A 71 29.89 10.12 5.85
CA ASN A 71 29.49 8.77 6.19
C ASN A 71 29.06 8.55 7.65
N LYS A 72 28.81 9.63 8.40
CA LYS A 72 28.30 9.57 9.77
C LYS A 72 26.79 9.33 9.76
N LYS A 73 26.30 8.63 10.79
CA LYS A 73 24.87 8.43 10.99
C LYS A 73 24.17 9.76 11.26
N LEU A 74 23.13 10.06 10.49
CA LEU A 74 22.33 11.27 10.67
C LEU A 74 21.38 11.08 11.87
N SER A 75 21.30 12.10 12.73
CA SER A 75 20.28 12.14 13.78
C SER A 75 18.92 12.42 13.14
N LEU A 76 17.89 11.73 13.61
CA LEU A 76 16.52 12.01 13.20
C LEU A 76 16.10 13.33 13.84
N LYS A 77 15.53 14.25 13.05
CA LYS A 77 15.03 15.51 13.57
C LYS A 77 13.93 15.21 14.61
N GLY A 78 14.18 15.51 15.88
CA GLY A 78 13.25 15.27 16.99
C GLY A 78 13.64 14.16 17.98
N TYR A 79 14.83 13.54 17.83
CA TYR A 79 15.48 12.70 18.84
C TYR A 79 16.90 13.19 19.13
#